data_AF-A0A0M4FYV6-F1
#
_entry.id   AF-A0A0M4FYV6-F1
#
_cell.length_a   1.000
_cell.length_b   1.000
_cell.length_c   1.000
_cell.angle_alpha   90.00
_cell.angle_beta   90.00
_cell.angle_gamma   90.00
#
_symmetry.space_group_name_H-M   'P 1'
#
loop_
_entity.id
_entity.type
_entity.pdbx_description
1 polymer ?
#
loop_
_entity_poly.entity_id
_entity_poly.type
_entity_poly.pdbx_seq_one_letter_code
_entity_poly.pdbx_strand_id
1 'polypeptide(L)' 'MSNLKNGPENGSMATNMEEVKLLGKQMDRLRDNNELEQDNRVSDPAQSDDVSKMKKREND' A
#
# COMPACT_ATOMS: atom_id res chain seq x y z
N MET A 1 10.32 -24.65 -9.01
CA MET A 1 9.80 -23.33 -9.44
C MET A 1 8.45 -23.12 -8.77
N SER A 2 8.42 -22.75 -7.48
CA SER A 2 7.18 -22.40 -6.78
C SER A 2 7.16 -20.88 -6.63
N ASN A 3 6.25 -20.28 -7.40
CA ASN A 3 6.09 -18.85 -7.58
C ASN A 3 5.78 -18.13 -6.27
N LEU A 4 6.40 -16.97 -6.15
CA LEU A 4 6.28 -15.93 -5.12
C LEU A 4 4.81 -15.49 -4.95
N LYS A 5 4.00 -16.25 -4.22
CA LYS A 5 2.57 -15.94 -3.98
C LYS A 5 2.25 -15.33 -2.61
N ASN A 6 3.25 -15.20 -1.75
CA ASN A 6 3.07 -14.61 -0.42
C ASN A 6 4.00 -13.40 -0.32
N GLY A 7 3.49 -12.22 -0.62
CA GLY A 7 4.11 -10.99 -0.13
C GLY A 7 4.19 -11.05 1.40
N PRO A 8 5.03 -10.22 2.05
CA PRO A 8 5.13 -10.19 3.51
C PRO A 8 3.72 -10.02 4.11
N GLU A 9 3.40 -10.83 5.13
CA GLU A 9 2.13 -10.69 5.85
C GLU A 9 2.07 -9.30 6.49
N ASN A 10 1.04 -8.53 6.15
CA ASN A 10 0.86 -7.20 6.70
C ASN A 10 0.62 -7.31 8.22
N GLY A 11 1.37 -6.55 9.03
CA GLY A 11 1.16 -6.47 10.48
C GLY A 11 2.32 -6.95 11.35
N SER A 12 3.40 -7.50 10.76
CA SER A 12 4.63 -7.84 11.48
C SER A 12 5.80 -6.93 11.08
N MET A 13 6.75 -6.73 12.00
CA MET A 13 8.06 -6.15 11.67
C MET A 13 8.89 -7.16 10.85
N ALA A 14 9.77 -6.65 9.99
CA ALA A 14 10.71 -7.49 9.25
C ALA A 14 11.56 -8.31 10.24
N THR A 15 11.63 -9.63 10.00
CA THR A 15 12.25 -10.61 10.89
C THR A 15 13.76 -10.75 10.67
N ASN A 16 14.27 -10.25 9.54
CA ASN A 16 15.68 -10.38 9.15
C ASN A 16 16.11 -9.29 8.14
N MET A 17 17.42 -9.20 7.90
CA MET A 17 18.00 -8.17 7.01
C MET A 17 17.65 -8.35 5.52
N GLU A 18 17.34 -9.56 5.07
CA GLU A 18 16.93 -9.79 3.69
C GLU A 18 15.52 -9.24 3.44
N GLU A 19 14.63 -9.45 4.40
CA GLU A 19 13.27 -8.93 4.40
C GLU A 19 13.26 -7.39 4.47
N VAL A 20 14.12 -6.78 5.30
CA VAL A 20 14.30 -5.32 5.33
C VAL A 20 14.71 -4.77 3.96
N LYS A 21 15.64 -5.42 3.27
CA LYS A 21 16.08 -5.00 1.93
C LYS A 21 14.96 -5.15 0.89
N LEU A 22 14.16 -6.20 0.97
CA LEU A 22 13.03 -6.41 0.08
C LEU A 22 11.96 -5.34 0.30
N LEU A 23 11.66 -5.04 1.57
CA LEU A 23 10.73 -3.97 1.94
C LEU A 23 11.21 -2.62 1.43
N GLY A 24 12.50 -2.30 1.59
CA GLY A 24 13.09 -1.06 1.04
C GLY A 24 12.87 -0.93 -0.47
N LYS A 25 13.13 -2.00 -1.23
CA LYS A 25 12.87 -2.02 -2.68
C LYS A 25 11.40 -1.86 -3.05
N GLN A 26 10.48 -2.34 -2.20
CA GLN A 26 9.05 -2.17 -2.40
C GLN A 26 8.61 -0.73 -2.06
N MET A 27 9.19 -0.11 -1.04
CA MET A 27 8.96 1.28 -0.65
C MET A 27 9.47 2.26 -1.72
N ASP A 28 10.63 1.97 -2.31
CA ASP A 28 11.22 2.81 -3.37
C ASP A 28 10.40 2.76 -4.68
N ARG A 29 9.65 1.67 -4.89
CA ARG A 29 8.78 1.51 -6.05
C ARG A 29 7.40 2.09 -5.74
N LEU A 30 7.22 3.37 -6.08
CA LEU A 30 5.89 3.90 -6.32
C LEU A 30 5.25 3.09 -7.45
N ARG A 31 4.23 2.31 -7.11
CA ARG A 31 3.49 1.53 -8.10
C ARG A 31 2.69 2.45 -8.99
N ASP A 32 2.68 2.16 -10.28
CA ASP A 32 1.78 2.85 -11.20
C ASP A 32 0.36 2.22 -11.16
N ASN A 33 -0.60 2.85 -11.85
CA ASN A 33 -1.98 2.36 -11.88
C ASN A 33 -2.08 0.95 -12.49
N ASN A 34 -1.24 0.61 -13.48
CA ASN A 34 -1.28 -0.70 -14.12
C ASN A 34 -0.79 -1.80 -13.16
N GLU A 35 0.27 -1.54 -12.39
CA GLU A 35 0.80 -2.45 -11.38
C GLU A 35 -0.18 -2.63 -10.21
N LEU A 36 -0.91 -1.58 -9.83
CA LEU A 36 -1.97 -1.69 -8.82
C LEU A 36 -3.14 -2.55 -9.31
N GLU A 37 -3.59 -2.36 -10.55
CA GLU A 37 -4.65 -3.17 -11.15
C GLU A 37 -4.27 -4.67 -11.23
N GLN A 38 -3.02 -4.98 -11.61
CA GLN A 38 -2.52 -6.36 -11.64
C GLN A 38 -2.59 -7.05 -10.26
N ASP A 39 -2.38 -6.29 -9.19
CA ASP A 39 -2.43 -6.76 -7.81
C ASP A 39 -3.83 -6.66 -7.17
N ASN A 40 -4.88 -6.31 -7.93
CA ASN A 40 -6.23 -6.00 -7.44
C ASN A 40 -6.25 -4.94 -6.33
N ARG A 41 -5.39 -3.93 -6.45
CA ARG A 41 -5.31 -2.77 -5.56
C ARG A 41 -5.79 -1.52 -6.27
N VAL A 42 -6.19 -0.52 -5.51
CA VAL A 42 -6.60 0.80 -6.01
C VAL A 42 -5.69 1.87 -5.46
N SER A 43 -5.49 2.93 -6.24
CA SER A 43 -4.74 4.11 -5.80
C SER A 43 -5.44 4.79 -4.64
N ASP A 44 -4.66 5.39 -3.75
CA ASP A 44 -5.22 6.18 -2.65
C ASP A 44 -6.02 7.37 -3.21
N PRO A 45 -7.11 7.78 -2.54
CA PRO A 45 -7.88 8.94 -2.95
C PRO A 45 -7.01 10.19 -3.06
N ALA A 46 -7.16 10.94 -4.14
CA ALA A 46 -6.47 12.21 -4.30
C ALA A 46 -6.84 13.16 -3.15
N GLN A 47 -5.81 13.70 -2.49
CA GLN A 47 -6.03 14.74 -1.49
C GLN A 47 -6.41 16.04 -2.19
N SER A 48 -7.50 16.67 -1.77
CA SER A 48 -7.94 17.98 -2.26
C SER A 48 -7.88 19.00 -1.14
N ASP A 49 -7.43 20.22 -1.45
CA ASP A 49 -7.48 21.36 -0.52
C ASP A 49 -8.91 21.81 -0.20
N ASP A 50 -9.88 21.33 -0.97
CA ASP A 50 -11.29 21.65 -0.81
C ASP A 50 -11.88 20.91 0.41
N VAL A 51 -11.79 21.56 1.57
CA VAL A 51 -12.38 21.12 2.85
C VAL A 51 -13.92 21.19 2.88
N SER A 52 -14.57 21.65 1.80
CA SER A 52 -16.00 22.00 1.79
C SER A 52 -16.98 20.83 2.02
N LYS A 53 -16.51 19.58 2.02
CA LYS A 53 -17.38 18.39 2.15
C LYS A 53 -16.91 17.36 3.18
N MET A 54 -16.26 17.78 4.27
CA MET A 54 -16.15 16.89 5.43
C MET A 54 -17.56 16.61 5.99
N LYS A 55 -18.13 15.44 5.64
CA LYS A 55 -19.34 14.93 6.29
C LYS A 55 -19.01 14.75 7.77
N LYS A 56 -19.62 15.59 8.63
CA LYS A 56 -19.61 15.34 10.07
C LYS A 56 -20.24 13.98 10.31
N ARG A 57 -19.62 13.19 11.19
CA ARG A 57 -20.21 11.92 11.62
C ARG A 57 -21.50 12.25 12.35
N GLU A 58 -22.54 11.46 12.13
CA GLU A 58 -23.90 11.76 12.63
C GLU A 58 -24.01 11.77 14.17
N ASN A 59 -22.93 11.51 14.92
CA ASN A 59 -22.93 11.38 16.37
C ASN A 59 -21.70 12.02 17.07
N ASP A 60 -21.11 13.09 16.52
CA ASP A 60 -20.09 13.90 17.22
C ASP A 60 -20.71 15.03 18.06
#